data_AF-A0A948C696-F1
#
_entry.id   AF-A0A948C696-F1
#
_cell.length_a   1.000
_cell.length_b   1.000
_cell.length_c   1.000
_cell.angle_alpha   90.00
_cell.angle_beta   90.00
_cell.angle_gamma   90.00
#
_symmetry.space_group_name_H-M   'P 1'
#
loop_
_entity.id
_entity.type
_entity.pdbx_description
1 polymer ?
#
loop_
_entity_poly.entity_id
_entity_poly.type
_entity_poly.pdbx_seq_one_letter_code
_entity_poly.pdbx_strand_id
1 'polypeptide(L)'
;MAKGHKRRPRRRSAAEVKLKHYREQHARRRALQRYDVYLDHHAYLELCQKINGGVTDPSKVVLLHQQSNTRTAYAIYHQDIWLGAIYHKGTNQIVTFIPPENLEALIDELIATT
;
A
#
# COMPACT_ATOMS: atom_id res chain seq x y z
N MET A 1 -6.72 -33.23 -22.75
CA MET A 1 -7.43 -31.95 -22.61
C MET A 1 -7.65 -31.63 -21.14
N ALA A 2 -6.84 -30.76 -20.53
CA ALA A 2 -6.95 -30.41 -19.11
C ALA A 2 -8.12 -29.45 -18.89
N LYS A 3 -9.14 -29.89 -18.14
CA LYS A 3 -10.30 -29.07 -17.76
C LYS A 3 -9.81 -27.99 -16.77
N GLY A 4 -9.76 -26.74 -17.23
CA GLY A 4 -9.49 -25.59 -16.38
C GLY A 4 -10.58 -25.43 -15.33
N HIS A 5 -10.31 -25.83 -14.09
CA HIS A 5 -11.18 -25.54 -12.96
C HIS A 5 -11.23 -24.03 -12.73
N LYS A 6 -12.29 -23.37 -13.22
CA LYS A 6 -12.63 -22.00 -12.84
C LYS A 6 -12.85 -21.99 -11.32
N ARG A 7 -11.85 -21.51 -10.57
CA ARG A 7 -11.98 -21.30 -9.13
C ARG A 7 -13.16 -20.35 -8.91
N ARG A 8 -14.26 -20.86 -8.33
CA ARG A 8 -15.38 -20.00 -7.90
C ARG A 8 -14.82 -18.94 -6.93
N PRO A 9 -15.21 -17.67 -7.04
CA PRO A 9 -14.77 -16.66 -6.09
C PRO A 9 -15.22 -17.10 -4.69
N ARG A 10 -14.25 -17.33 -3.79
CA ARG A 10 -14.54 -17.59 -2.37
C ARG A 10 -15.32 -16.38 -1.84
N ARG A 11 -16.56 -16.61 -1.38
CA ARG A 11 -17.27 -15.61 -0.58
C ARG A 11 -16.41 -15.31 0.65
N ARG A 12 -16.05 -14.05 0.84
CA ARG A 12 -15.31 -13.63 2.04
C ARG A 12 -16.19 -13.87 3.26
N SER A 13 -15.63 -14.50 4.27
CA SER A 13 -16.26 -14.63 5.58
C SER A 13 -16.45 -13.25 6.22
N ALA A 14 -17.42 -13.14 7.13
CA ALA A 14 -17.62 -11.90 7.89
C ALA A 14 -16.37 -11.47 8.67
N ALA A 15 -15.57 -12.43 9.15
CA ALA A 15 -14.30 -12.17 9.82
C ALA A 15 -13.26 -11.51 8.89
N GLU A 16 -13.14 -11.98 7.64
CA GLU A 16 -12.23 -11.38 6.65
C GLU A 16 -12.65 -9.96 6.28
N VAL A 17 -13.96 -9.69 6.19
CA VAL A 17 -14.49 -8.34 5.92
C VAL A 17 -14.18 -7.40 7.08
N LYS A 18 -14.41 -7.84 8.33
CA LYS A 18 -14.07 -7.06 9.53
C LYS A 18 -12.57 -6.76 9.60
N LEU A 19 -11.73 -7.76 9.34
CA LEU A 19 -10.28 -7.59 9.35
C LEU A 19 -9.82 -6.60 8.27
N LYS A 20 -10.40 -6.68 7.06
CA LYS A 20 -10.13 -5.74 5.97
C LYS A 20 -10.45 -4.30 6.39
N HIS A 21 -11.61 -4.09 7.00
CA HIS A 21 -12.05 -2.78 7.46
C HIS A 21 -11.15 -2.24 8.59
N TYR A 22 -10.78 -3.08 9.55
CA TYR A 22 -9.87 -2.70 10.63
C TYR A 22 -8.50 -2.25 10.10
N ARG A 23 -7.93 -2.97 9.12
CA ARG A 23 -6.66 -2.60 8.50
C ARG A 23 -6.72 -1.27 7.77
N GLU A 24 -7.81 -1.04 7.04
CA GLU A 24 -8.04 0.24 6.37
C GLU A 24 -8.11 1.39 7.39
N GLN A 25 -8.93 1.24 8.44
CA GLN A 25 -9.01 2.26 9.50
C GLN A 25 -7.66 2.50 10.18
N HIS A 26 -6.90 1.43 10.42
CA HIS A 26 -5.58 1.53 11.01
C HIS A 26 -4.63 2.32 10.10
N ALA A 27 -4.56 1.99 8.80
CA ALA A 27 -3.73 2.69 7.84
C ALA A 27 -4.12 4.17 7.73
N ARG A 28 -5.41 4.48 7.63
CA ARG A 28 -5.92 5.86 7.57
C ARG A 28 -5.54 6.66 8.83
N ARG A 29 -5.65 6.05 10.01
CA ARG A 29 -5.21 6.67 11.27
C ARG A 29 -3.70 6.94 11.28
N ARG A 30 -2.89 6.02 10.72
CA ARG A 30 -1.44 6.19 10.64
C ARG A 30 -1.03 7.28 9.65
N ALA A 31 -1.73 7.43 8.53
CA ALA A 31 -1.50 8.54 7.60
C ALA A 31 -1.69 9.89 8.31
N LEU A 32 -2.81 10.05 9.01
CA LEU A 32 -3.09 11.27 9.79
C LEU A 32 -2.04 11.50 10.88
N GLN A 33 -1.68 10.48 11.65
CA GLN A 33 -0.72 10.63 12.74
C GLN A 33 0.71 10.96 12.29
N ARG A 34 1.12 10.50 11.11
CA ARG A 34 2.53 10.58 10.66
C ARG A 34 2.78 11.69 9.65
N TYR A 35 1.79 11.97 8.82
CA TYR A 35 1.89 12.91 7.70
C TYR A 35 0.85 14.02 7.77
N ASP A 36 0.00 14.03 8.80
CA ASP A 36 -1.15 14.94 8.90
C ASP A 36 -2.12 14.85 7.69
N VAL A 37 -2.12 13.70 7.01
CA VAL A 37 -2.98 13.47 5.85
C VAL A 37 -4.25 12.75 6.26
N TYR A 38 -5.38 13.42 6.06
CA TYR A 38 -6.69 12.78 6.14
C TYR A 38 -6.98 11.98 4.88
N LEU A 39 -6.96 10.65 5.01
CA LEU A 39 -7.40 9.74 3.96
C LEU A 39 -8.83 9.30 4.23
N ASP A 40 -9.75 9.68 3.34
CA ASP A 40 -11.06 9.06 3.28
C ASP A 40 -10.99 7.64 2.65
N HIS A 41 -12.13 6.96 2.57
CA HIS A 41 -12.20 5.62 1.98
C HIS A 41 -11.75 5.62 0.50
N HIS A 42 -12.14 6.64 -0.26
CA HIS A 42 -11.86 6.74 -1.68
C HIS A 42 -10.37 7.00 -1.94
N ALA A 43 -9.79 7.99 -1.24
CA ALA A 43 -8.36 8.31 -1.30
C ALA A 43 -7.52 7.09 -0.91
N TYR A 44 -7.89 6.37 0.14
CA TYR A 44 -7.20 5.13 0.52
C TYR A 44 -7.24 4.07 -0.59
N LEU A 45 -8.39 3.88 -1.23
CA LEU A 45 -8.53 2.92 -2.33
C LEU A 45 -7.72 3.36 -3.56
N GLU A 46 -7.69 4.64 -3.87
CA GLU A 46 -6.88 5.20 -4.95
C GLU A 46 -5.39 4.92 -4.72
N LEU A 47 -4.89 5.14 -3.51
CA LEU A 47 -3.50 4.80 -3.15
C LEU A 47 -3.22 3.30 -3.33
N CYS A 48 -4.13 2.43 -2.90
CA CYS A 48 -3.99 0.99 -3.12
C CYS A 48 -3.97 0.62 -4.61
N GLN A 49 -4.80 1.29 -5.42
CA GLN A 49 -4.85 1.08 -6.87
C GLN A 49 -3.58 1.57 -7.57
N LYS A 50 -3.03 2.72 -7.17
CA LYS A 50 -1.75 3.22 -7.68
C LYS A 50 -0.62 2.21 -7.48
N ILE A 51 -0.54 1.60 -6.30
CA ILE A 51 0.44 0.55 -6.01
C ILE A 51 0.15 -0.73 -6.81
N ASN A 52 -1.12 -1.14 -6.92
CA ASN A 52 -1.50 -2.41 -7.54
C ASN A 52 -1.49 -2.37 -9.08
N GLY A 53 -1.77 -1.22 -9.67
CA GLY A 53 -1.97 -1.03 -11.11
C GLY A 53 -0.70 -1.19 -11.93
N GLY A 54 0.45 -1.47 -11.32
CA GLY A 54 1.73 -1.63 -12.01
C GLY A 54 2.25 -0.34 -12.65
N VAL A 55 1.52 0.76 -12.50
CA VAL A 55 1.98 2.11 -12.83
C VAL A 55 2.85 2.57 -11.67
N THR A 56 4.03 1.97 -11.54
CA THR A 56 5.21 2.70 -11.07
C THR A 56 5.47 3.79 -12.12
N ASP A 57 4.61 4.80 -12.15
CA ASP A 57 4.97 6.10 -12.66
C ASP A 57 5.95 6.63 -11.61
N PRO A 58 7.27 6.67 -11.90
CA PRO A 58 8.26 7.12 -10.92
C PRO A 58 7.96 8.54 -10.41
N SER A 59 7.16 9.31 -11.16
CA SER A 59 6.65 10.62 -10.75
C SER A 59 5.61 10.56 -9.62
N LYS A 60 5.06 9.37 -9.31
CA LYS A 60 3.93 9.19 -8.38
C LYS A 60 4.04 8.00 -7.44
N VAL A 61 4.73 6.92 -7.81
CA VAL A 61 4.91 5.72 -6.98
C VAL A 61 6.32 5.18 -7.19
N VAL A 62 7.08 5.06 -6.10
CA VAL A 62 8.44 4.52 -6.10
C VAL A 62 8.48 3.26 -5.23
N LEU A 63 9.08 2.19 -5.73
CA LEU A 63 9.34 0.99 -4.93
C LEU A 63 10.57 1.25 -4.06
N LEU A 64 10.41 1.14 -2.75
CA LEU A 64 11.50 1.35 -1.79
C LEU A 64 12.21 0.04 -1.49
N HIS A 65 11.47 -0.93 -0.94
CA HIS A 65 12.07 -2.18 -0.49
C HIS A 65 11.03 -3.31 -0.40
N GLN A 66 11.43 -4.52 -0.80
CA GLN A 66 10.59 -5.71 -0.64
C GLN A 66 10.86 -6.39 0.70
N GLN A 67 10.01 -6.12 1.70
CA GLN A 67 10.12 -6.73 3.04
C GLN A 67 9.85 -8.24 3.05
N SER A 68 8.94 -8.73 2.19
CA SER A 68 8.66 -10.15 2.05
C SER A 68 8.00 -10.46 0.71
N ASN A 69 7.68 -11.74 0.45
CA ASN A 69 6.92 -12.16 -0.72
C ASN A 69 5.54 -11.49 -0.82
N THR A 70 4.96 -11.07 0.32
CA THR A 70 3.62 -10.50 0.37
C THR A 70 3.59 -9.04 0.80
N ARG A 71 4.69 -8.49 1.33
CA ARG A 71 4.77 -7.11 1.82
C ARG A 71 5.88 -6.34 1.11
N THR A 72 5.55 -5.15 0.64
CA THR A 72 6.49 -4.27 -0.06
C THR A 72 6.26 -2.83 0.38
N ALA A 73 7.35 -2.11 0.64
CA ALA A 73 7.34 -0.70 0.96
C ALA A 73 7.39 0.13 -0.33
N TYR A 74 6.53 1.14 -0.41
CA TYR A 74 6.45 2.10 -1.51
C TYR A 74 6.44 3.53 -0.98
N ALA A 75 7.01 4.46 -1.72
CA ALA A 75 6.72 5.88 -1.59
C ALA A 75 5.62 6.24 -2.59
N ILE A 76 4.62 7.00 -2.17
CA ILE A 76 3.47 7.37 -3.00
C ILE A 76 3.28 8.88 -2.91
N TYR A 77 3.29 9.56 -4.04
CA TYR A 77 3.02 10.99 -4.12
C TYR A 77 1.51 11.24 -4.03
N HIS A 78 1.11 12.03 -3.03
CA HIS A 78 -0.28 12.35 -2.76
C HIS A 78 -0.36 13.74 -2.12
N GLN A 79 -1.20 14.63 -2.67
CA GLN A 79 -1.41 15.99 -2.13
C GLN A 79 -0.09 16.74 -1.88
N ASP A 80 0.79 16.73 -2.87
CA ASP A 80 2.08 17.41 -2.84
C ASP A 80 3.08 16.92 -1.79
N ILE A 81 2.84 15.74 -1.21
CA ILE A 81 3.77 15.09 -0.29
C ILE A 81 4.01 13.62 -0.66
N TRP A 82 5.17 13.11 -0.25
CA TRP A 82 5.49 11.68 -0.36
C TRP A 82 5.06 10.93 0.90
N LEU A 83 4.24 9.90 0.70
CA LEU A 83 3.77 9.00 1.74
C LEU A 83 4.49 7.66 1.64
N GLY A 84 5.18 7.25 2.70
CA GLY A 84 5.74 5.90 2.80
C GLY A 84 4.65 4.93 3.22
N ALA A 85 4.45 3.83 2.49
CA ALA A 85 3.38 2.88 2.74
C ALA A 85 3.87 1.43 2.63
N ILE A 86 3.44 0.57 3.54
CA ILE A 86 3.63 -0.87 3.47
C ILE A 86 2.39 -1.50 2.86
N TYR A 87 2.53 -2.02 1.64
CA TYR A 87 1.46 -2.66 0.90
C TYR A 87 1.51 -4.17 1.00
N HIS A 88 0.35 -4.81 1.18
CA HIS A 88 0.20 -6.26 1.22
C HIS A 88 -0.45 -6.79 -0.07
N LYS A 89 0.36 -7.39 -0.95
CA LYS A 89 -0.05 -7.91 -2.27
C LYS A 89 -1.17 -8.96 -2.18
N GLY A 90 -1.14 -9.82 -1.17
CA GLY A 90 -2.15 -10.87 -1.01
C GLY A 90 -3.55 -10.35 -0.64
N THR A 91 -3.66 -9.11 -0.13
CA THR A 91 -4.95 -8.54 0.30
C THR A 91 -5.31 -7.25 -0.44
N ASN A 92 -4.43 -6.76 -1.30
CA ASN A 92 -4.50 -5.48 -1.99
C ASN A 92 -4.85 -4.32 -1.05
N GLN A 93 -4.06 -4.16 0.02
CA GLN A 93 -4.27 -3.15 1.04
C GLN A 93 -2.96 -2.57 1.55
N ILE A 94 -2.97 -1.28 1.85
CA ILE A 94 -1.95 -0.66 2.69
C ILE A 94 -2.19 -1.13 4.13
N VAL A 95 -1.16 -1.69 4.74
CA VAL A 95 -1.19 -2.20 6.12
C VAL A 95 -0.92 -1.08 7.11
N THR A 96 0.04 -0.23 6.77
CA THR A 96 0.43 0.95 7.55
C THR A 96 1.19 1.91 6.66
N PHE A 97 1.21 3.19 7.06
CA PHE A 97 2.16 4.16 6.56
C PHE A 97 3.46 4.07 7.36
N ILE A 98 4.60 4.44 6.80
CA ILE A 98 5.93 4.52 7.40
C ILE A 98 6.09 5.93 8.00
N PRO A 99 6.91 6.17 9.04
CA PRO A 99 7.18 7.54 9.49
C PRO A 99 7.97 8.33 8.44
N PRO A 100 7.78 9.65 8.30
CA PRO A 100 8.51 10.48 7.33
C PRO A 100 10.03 10.39 7.51
N GLU A 101 10.53 10.35 8.75
CA GLU A 101 11.96 10.25 9.05
C GLU A 101 12.60 8.96 8.50
N ASN A 102 11.82 7.88 8.43
CA ASN A 102 12.29 6.62 7.86
C ASN A 102 12.10 6.57 6.33
N LEU A 103 11.19 7.38 5.79
CA LEU A 103 10.95 7.46 4.35
C LEU A 103 12.12 8.15 3.64
N GLU A 104 12.62 9.25 4.20
CA GLU A 104 13.77 9.98 3.66
C GLU A 104 15.00 9.08 3.58
N ALA A 105 15.33 8.38 4.67
CA ALA A 105 16.42 7.43 4.70
C ALA A 105 16.31 6.33 3.61
N LEU A 106 15.10 5.83 3.36
CA LEU A 106 14.85 4.81 2.32
C LEU A 106 14.96 5.37 0.90
N ILE A 107 14.60 6.64 0.69
CA ILE A 107 14.74 7.31 -0.61
C ILE A 107 16.21 7.60 -0.89
N ASP A 108 16.96 8.08 0.10
CA ASP A 108 18.40 8.36 -0.03
C ASP A 108 19.18 7.08 -0.36
N GLU A 109 18.88 5.96 0.30
CA GLU A 109 19.51 4.66 0.01
C GLU A 109 19.23 4.21 -1.44
N LEU A 110 18.01 4.43 -1.94
CA LEU A 110 17.63 4.10 -3.31
C LEU A 110 18.39 4.95 -4.32
N ILE A 111 18.55 6.25 -4.07
CA ILE A 111 19.30 7.16 -4.94
C ILE A 111 20.80 6.80 -4.92
N ALA A 112 21.36 6.45 -3.76
CA ALA A 112 22.78 6.10 -3.63
C ALA A 112 23.16 4.78 -4.32
N THR A 113 22.19 3.91 -4.61
CA THR A 113 22.40 2.61 -5.26
C THR A 113 22.10 2.60 -6.76
N THR A 114 21.62 3.72 -7.32
CA THR A 114 21.28 3.88 -8.75
C THR A 114 22.35 4.70 -9.47
#